data_AF-A0A3A9WB68-F1
#
_entry.id   AF-A0A3A9WB68-F1
#
_cell.length_a   1.000
_cell.length_b   1.000
_cell.length_c   1.000
_cell.angle_alpha   90.00
_cell.angle_beta   90.00
_cell.angle_gamma   90.00
#
_symmetry.space_group_name_H-M   'P 1'
#
loop_
_entity.id
_entity.type
_entity.pdbx_description
1 polymer ?
#
loop_
_entity_poly.entity_id
_entity_poly.type
_entity_poly.pdbx_seq_one_letter_code
_entity_poly.pdbx_strand_id
1 'polypeptide(L)'
;MIHPNPDQALSKCIVYFHDGNSRTFYSFDQKHKRSKPNQALGIRRLEKMLLQHFKGTWETAIIYENKINGKELAKYKNGIRIS
;
A
#
# COMPACT_ATOMS: atom_id res chain seq x y z
N MET A 1 14.51 -12.78 0.69
CA MET A 1 13.21 -12.23 0.26
C MET A 1 13.49 -11.20 -0.82
N ILE A 2 12.83 -11.27 -1.97
CA ILE A 2 12.93 -10.18 -2.97
C ILE A 2 12.13 -9.04 -2.36
N HIS A 3 12.77 -7.95 -1.94
CA HIS A 3 12.04 -6.73 -1.59
C HIS A 3 11.32 -6.24 -2.86
N PRO A 4 10.09 -5.71 -2.78
CA PRO A 4 9.46 -5.18 -3.97
C PRO A 4 10.32 -4.00 -4.41
N ASN A 5 10.96 -4.11 -5.57
CA ASN A 5 11.62 -2.95 -6.17
C ASN A 5 10.52 -1.88 -6.34
N PRO A 6 10.71 -0.67 -5.80
CA PRO A 6 9.79 0.44 -6.02
C PRO A 6 9.37 0.61 -7.47
N ASP A 7 10.23 0.32 -8.44
CA ASP A 7 9.94 0.47 -9.87
C ASP A 7 9.08 -0.66 -10.46
N GLN A 8 8.96 -1.79 -9.75
CA GLN A 8 8.24 -2.97 -10.22
C GLN A 8 6.86 -3.14 -9.58
N ALA A 9 6.59 -2.43 -8.48
CA ALA A 9 5.29 -2.47 -7.83
C ALA A 9 4.23 -1.74 -8.67
N LEU A 10 3.02 -2.29 -8.72
CA LEU A 10 1.86 -1.72 -9.40
C LEU A 10 1.11 -0.71 -8.54
N SER A 11 1.27 -0.79 -7.22
CA SER A 11 0.64 0.10 -6.25
C SER A 11 1.62 0.53 -5.17
N LYS A 12 1.41 1.74 -4.65
CA LYS A 12 2.13 2.26 -3.48
C LYS A 12 1.14 2.77 -2.45
N CYS A 13 1.51 2.74 -1.19
CA CYS A 13 0.74 3.27 -0.08
C CYS A 13 1.56 4.29 0.69
N ILE A 14 1.02 5.48 0.86
CA ILE A 14 1.59 6.52 1.73
C ILE A 14 0.82 6.49 3.03
N VAL A 15 1.53 6.33 4.14
CA VAL A 15 0.96 6.23 5.50
C VAL A 15 1.47 7.39 6.34
N TYR A 16 0.53 8.11 6.93
CA TYR A 16 0.77 9.21 7.86
C TYR A 16 0.50 8.70 9.28
N PHE A 17 1.57 8.53 10.05
CA PHE A 17 1.56 7.95 11.39
C PHE A 17 1.21 9.01 12.45
N HIS A 18 0.68 8.56 13.59
CA HIS A 18 0.33 9.47 14.70
C HIS A 18 1.55 10.13 15.36
N ASP A 19 2.76 9.61 15.13
CA ASP A 19 4.02 10.18 15.58
C ASP A 19 4.49 11.37 14.70
N GLY A 20 3.71 11.75 13.69
CA GLY A 20 4.03 12.81 12.75
C GLY A 20 4.90 12.36 11.56
N ASN A 21 5.36 11.11 11.54
CA ASN A 21 6.15 10.58 10.43
C ASN A 21 5.25 10.13 9.27
N SER A 22 5.80 10.18 8.06
CA SER A 22 5.19 9.54 6.89
C SER A 22 6.12 8.49 6.30
N ARG A 23 5.55 7.39 5.82
CA ARG A 23 6.32 6.34 5.13
C ARG A 23 5.57 5.88 3.88
N THR A 24 6.34 5.54 2.84
CA THR A 24 5.81 4.95 1.61
C THR A 24 6.14 3.46 1.57
N PHE A 25 5.11 2.65 1.30
CA PHE A 25 5.22 1.21 1.13
C PHE A 25 4.81 0.82 -0.29
N TYR A 26 5.46 -0.20 -0.85
CA TYR A 26 5.22 -0.66 -2.21
C TYR A 26 4.58 -2.05 -2.18
N SER A 27 3.64 -2.30 -3.09
CA SER A 27 2.90 -3.55 -3.12
C SER A 27 3.75 -4.74 -3.57
N PHE A 28 3.38 -5.91 -3.08
CA PHE A 28 3.81 -7.18 -3.65
C PHE A 28 2.72 -7.74 -4.55
N ASP A 29 2.88 -7.57 -5.86
CA ASP A 29 1.83 -7.90 -6.83
C ASP A 29 1.86 -9.35 -7.32
N GLN A 30 2.90 -10.10 -6.98
CA GLN A 30 3.09 -11.48 -7.43
C GLN A 30 2.83 -12.50 -6.31
N LYS A 31 2.21 -13.63 -6.64
CA LYS A 31 2.01 -14.74 -5.70
C LYS A 31 3.29 -15.56 -5.52
N HIS A 32 4.05 -15.74 -6.60
CA HIS A 32 5.34 -16.43 -6.63
C HIS A 32 6.23 -15.82 -7.73
N LYS A 33 7.53 -16.14 -7.75
CA LYS A 33 8.55 -15.51 -8.63
C LYS A 33 8.22 -15.50 -10.14
N ARG A 34 7.38 -16.41 -10.61
CA ARG A 34 7.00 -16.59 -12.03
C ARG A 34 5.57 -16.16 -12.35
N SER A 35 4.79 -15.70 -11.38
CA SER A 35 3.41 -15.28 -11.63
C SER A 35 3.37 -13.90 -12.28
N LYS A 36 2.38 -13.66 -13.14
CA LYS A 36 2.09 -12.31 -13.64
C LYS A 36 1.73 -11.38 -12.46
N PRO A 37 2.20 -10.13 -12.45
CA PRO A 37 1.78 -9.11 -11.48
C PRO A 37 0.26 -8.93 -11.47
N ASN A 38 -0.32 -8.79 -10.28
CA ASN A 38 -1.74 -8.54 -10.06
C ASN A 38 -1.92 -7.40 -9.04
N GLN A 39 -2.42 -6.26 -9.52
CA GLN A 39 -2.61 -5.07 -8.70
C GLN A 39 -3.60 -5.29 -7.55
N ALA A 40 -4.68 -6.04 -7.77
CA ALA A 40 -5.67 -6.32 -6.73
C ALA A 40 -5.07 -7.14 -5.58
N LEU A 41 -4.12 -8.04 -5.88
CA LEU A 41 -3.36 -8.75 -4.85
C LEU A 41 -2.46 -7.79 -4.06
N GLY A 42 -1.79 -6.88 -4.77
CA GLY A 42 -0.95 -5.85 -4.17
C GLY A 42 -1.71 -4.95 -3.20
N ILE A 43 -2.85 -4.41 -3.64
CA ILE A 43 -3.76 -3.58 -2.82
C ILE A 43 -4.20 -4.37 -1.58
N ARG A 44 -4.71 -5.60 -1.72
CA ARG A 44 -5.13 -6.43 -0.58
C ARG A 44 -4.02 -6.65 0.45
N ARG A 45 -2.78 -6.77 0.01
CA ARG A 45 -1.61 -6.95 0.90
C ARG A 45 -1.25 -5.65 1.62
N LEU A 46 -1.33 -4.50 0.94
CA LEU A 46 -1.17 -3.19 1.57
C LEU A 46 -2.29 -2.94 2.60
N GLU A 47 -3.53 -3.25 2.26
CA GLU A 47 -4.67 -3.16 3.19
C GLU A 47 -4.46 -4.06 4.42
N LYS A 48 -4.03 -5.31 4.22
CA LYS A 48 -3.70 -6.21 5.32
C LYS A 48 -2.60 -5.63 6.22
N MET A 49 -1.57 -5.02 5.62
CA MET A 49 -0.50 -4.37 6.37
C MET A 49 -1.03 -3.22 7.23
N LEU A 50 -1.86 -2.34 6.66
CA LEU A 50 -2.47 -1.21 7.38
C LEU A 50 -3.36 -1.67 8.54
N LEU A 51 -4.23 -2.64 8.27
CA LEU A 51 -5.31 -3.04 9.17
C LEU A 51 -4.88 -4.09 10.22
N GLN A 52 -3.77 -4.79 10.00
CA GLN A 52 -3.28 -5.81 10.93
C GLN A 52 -1.95 -5.42 11.57
N HIS A 53 -0.96 -5.00 10.78
CA HIS A 53 0.39 -4.73 11.32
C HIS A 53 0.54 -3.32 11.90
N PHE A 54 -0.12 -2.33 11.30
CA PHE A 54 -0.08 -0.94 11.75
C PHE A 54 -1.38 -0.47 12.41
N LYS A 55 -2.25 -1.39 12.81
CA LYS A 55 -3.56 -1.02 13.38
C LYS A 55 -3.40 -0.07 14.57
N GLY A 56 -4.04 1.09 14.49
CA GLY A 56 -4.03 2.09 15.57
C GLY A 56 -2.76 2.94 15.67
N THR A 57 -1.79 2.78 14.76
CA THR A 57 -0.54 3.56 14.77
C THR A 57 -0.54 4.71 13.75
N TRP A 58 -1.56 4.81 12.90
CA TRP A 58 -1.63 5.78 11.81
C TRP A 58 -2.99 6.47 11.70
N GLU A 59 -2.95 7.72 11.25
CA GLU A 59 -4.15 8.55 11.06
C GLU A 59 -4.71 8.40 9.66
N THR A 60 -3.86 8.55 8.64
CA THR A 60 -4.29 8.53 7.24
C THR A 60 -3.41 7.58 6.43
N ALA A 61 -4.02 6.80 5.55
CA ALA A 61 -3.30 5.99 4.58
C ALA A 61 -3.96 6.11 3.22
N ILE A 62 -3.16 6.30 2.16
CA ILE A 62 -3.66 6.46 0.80
C ILE A 62 -2.92 5.48 -0.10
N ILE A 63 -3.66 4.68 -0.86
CA ILE A 63 -3.12 3.74 -1.84
C ILE A 63 -3.30 4.35 -3.24
N TYR A 64 -2.21 4.40 -4.00
CA TYR A 64 -2.17 4.90 -5.36
C TYR A 64 -1.71 3.83 -6.35
N GLU A 65 -2.01 4.03 -7.62
CA GLU A 65 -1.21 3.43 -8.70
C GLU A 65 0.23 3.92 -8.58
N ASN A 66 1.18 3.02 -8.73
CA ASN A 66 2.59 3.37 -8.66
C ASN A 66 3.12 3.84 -10.02
N LYS A 67 2.63 5.00 -10.44
CA LYS A 67 3.03 5.71 -11.67
C LYS A 67 3.15 7.21 -11.37
N ILE A 68 3.81 7.95 -12.26
CA ILE A 68 3.75 9.42 -12.24
C ILE A 68 2.28 9.83 -12.41
N ASN A 69 1.77 10.65 -11.50
CA ASN A 69 0.35 11.03 -11.43
C ASN A 69 -0.62 9.83 -11.32
N GLY A 70 -0.18 8.77 -10.65
CA GLY A 70 -1.00 7.58 -10.42
C GLY A 70 -2.31 7.88 -9.69
N LYS A 71 -3.38 7.21 -10.12
CA LYS A 71 -4.72 7.39 -9.56
C LYS A 71 -4.79 6.95 -8.10
N GLU A 72 -5.57 7.64 -7.28
CA GLU A 72 -5.98 7.14 -5.96
C GLU A 72 -6.87 5.91 -6.12
N LEU A 73 -6.47 4.81 -5.47
CA LEU A 73 -7.15 3.52 -5.51
C LEU A 73 -7.97 3.26 -4.24
N ALA A 74 -7.49 3.76 -3.10
CA ALA A 74 -8.21 3.72 -1.84
C ALA A 74 -7.65 4.77 -0.88
N LYS A 75 -8.51 5.26 0.02
CA LYS A 75 -8.10 6.12 1.13
C LYS A 75 -8.72 5.64 2.42
N TYR A 76 -7.93 5.74 3.48
CA TYR A 76 -8.33 5.39 4.82
C TYR A 76 -8.04 6.51 5.80
N LYS A 77 -8.94 6.67 6.78
CA LYS A 77 -8.74 7.53 7.94
C LYS A 77 -9.09 6.75 9.21
N ASN A 78 -8.18 6.72 10.18
CA ASN A 78 -8.31 6.01 11.45
C ASN A 78 -8.77 4.55 11.27
N GLY A 79 -8.22 3.85 10.27
CA GLY A 79 -8.57 2.46 9.96
C GLY A 79 -9.89 2.27 9.20
N ILE A 80 -10.64 3.33 8.88
CA ILE A 80 -11.90 3.26 8.14
C ILE A 80 -11.65 3.69 6.69
N ARG A 81 -12.17 2.93 5.73
CA ARG A 81 -12.10 3.29 4.31
C ARG A 81 -13.08 4.41 4.00
N ILE A 82 -12.62 5.44 3.30
CA ILE A 82 -13.43 6.62 2.95
C ILE A 82 -13.56 6.86 1.44
N SER A 83 -12.66 6.30 0.63
CA SER A 83 -12.74 6.22 -0.85
C SER A 83 -12.07 4.94 -1.37
#